data_AF-A0A511DMM0-F1
#
_entry.id   AF-A0A511DMM0-F1
#
_cell.length_a   1.000
_cell.length_b   1.000
_cell.length_c   1.000
_cell.angle_alpha   90.00
_cell.angle_beta   90.00
_cell.angle_gamma   90.00
#
_symmetry.space_group_name_H-M   'P 1'
#
loop_
_entity.id
_entity.type
_entity.pdbx_description
1 polymer ?
#
loop_
_entity_poly.entity_id
_entity_poly.type
_entity_poly.pdbx_seq_one_letter_code
_entity_poly.pdbx_strand_id
1 'polypeptide(L)'
;MTSALVENLPRETADFLHRRTRRAGAGSVAEHVRHELITLARERAPIDNVVELAAEPDARPLPRPEVDHDAAILRSAYALPDDVWDVLCLRAAATGVPVSDYVHDELIALSRRTTIDDVMWEFGEVQAADPSLDIDFDAVLKAARYARGLD
;
A
#
# COMPACT_ATOMS: atom_id res chain seq x y z
N MET A 1 3.95 19.81 -5.29
CA MET A 1 2.50 19.49 -5.25
C MET A 1 2.21 17.99 -5.05
N THR A 2 3.19 17.18 -4.61
CA THR A 2 3.07 15.73 -4.41
C THR A 2 2.46 15.33 -3.06
N SER A 3 2.40 16.25 -2.09
CA SER A 3 1.79 16.00 -0.77
C SER A 3 0.28 15.83 -0.86
N ALA A 4 -0.40 16.55 -1.76
CA ALA A 4 -1.87 16.58 -1.81
C ALA A 4 -2.57 15.21 -1.92
N LEU A 5 -1.97 14.21 -2.59
CA LEU A 5 -2.60 12.90 -2.74
C LEU A 5 -2.49 12.02 -1.48
N VAL A 6 -1.37 12.09 -0.74
CA VAL A 6 -1.24 11.38 0.54
C VAL A 6 -2.06 12.09 1.62
N GLU A 7 -2.11 13.42 1.60
CA GLU A 7 -2.93 14.20 2.54
C GLU A 7 -4.45 14.00 2.33
N ASN A 8 -4.86 13.48 1.17
CA ASN A 8 -6.26 13.11 0.90
C ASN A 8 -6.63 11.74 1.48
N LEU A 9 -5.66 10.94 1.93
CA LEU A 9 -5.93 9.66 2.61
C LEU A 9 -6.41 9.91 4.04
N PRO A 10 -7.11 8.93 4.65
CA PRO A 10 -7.38 8.97 6.08
C PRO A 10 -6.10 9.25 6.87
N ARG A 11 -6.19 10.13 7.89
CA ARG A 11 -5.02 10.60 8.64
C ARG A 11 -4.12 9.46 9.14
N GLU A 12 -4.70 8.37 9.61
CA GLU A 12 -3.98 7.20 10.09
C GLU A 12 -3.12 6.55 8.98
N THR A 13 -3.66 6.45 7.77
CA THR A 13 -2.97 5.93 6.58
C THR A 13 -1.85 6.88 6.15
N ALA A 14 -2.10 8.20 6.13
CA ALA A 14 -1.08 9.18 5.83
C ALA A 14 0.08 9.12 6.85
N ASP A 15 -0.25 9.14 8.15
CA ASP A 15 0.73 9.04 9.23
C ASP A 15 1.54 7.74 9.15
N PHE A 16 0.90 6.61 8.82
CA PHE A 16 1.56 5.33 8.59
C PHE A 16 2.57 5.41 7.43
N LEU A 17 2.15 5.92 6.26
CA LEU A 17 3.04 6.06 5.10
C LEU A 17 4.21 7.00 5.39
N HIS A 18 3.97 8.10 6.11
CA HIS A 18 5.02 9.01 6.55
C HIS A 18 6.02 8.32 7.50
N ARG A 19 5.55 7.55 8.48
CA ARG A 19 6.42 6.76 9.38
C ARG A 19 7.24 5.76 8.58
N ARG A 20 6.60 4.96 7.74
CA ARG A 20 7.25 3.91 6.94
C ARG A 20 8.26 4.47 5.94
N THR A 21 7.97 5.62 5.33
CA THR A 21 8.93 6.37 4.49
C THR A 21 10.20 6.71 5.27
N ARG A 22 10.07 7.30 6.46
CA ARG A 22 11.23 7.66 7.31
C ARG A 22 12.03 6.42 7.69
N ARG A 23 11.36 5.31 8.00
CA ARG A 23 11.96 4.03 8.35
C ARG A 23 12.73 3.40 7.18
N ALA A 24 12.18 3.47 5.97
CA ALA A 24 12.80 2.95 4.76
C ALA A 24 13.98 3.82 4.27
N GLY A 25 14.23 4.98 4.89
CA GLY A 25 15.27 5.92 4.45
C GLY A 25 15.01 6.52 3.06
N ALA A 26 13.76 6.45 2.58
CA ALA A 26 13.39 6.97 1.27
C ALA A 26 13.51 8.51 1.25
N GLY A 27 13.93 9.06 0.11
CA GLY A 27 14.16 10.50 -0.04
C GLY A 27 12.87 11.33 0.01
N SER A 28 11.72 10.70 -0.25
CA SER A 28 10.40 11.33 -0.11
C SER A 28 9.29 10.30 0.08
N VAL A 29 8.15 10.77 0.60
CA VAL A 29 6.94 9.94 0.74
C VAL A 29 6.41 9.50 -0.62
N ALA A 30 6.51 10.36 -1.63
CA ALA A 30 6.09 10.02 -2.99
C ALA A 30 6.93 8.89 -3.60
N GLU A 31 8.24 8.87 -3.32
CA GLU A 31 9.13 7.77 -3.73
C GLU A 31 8.77 6.47 -3.01
N HIS A 32 8.48 6.53 -1.71
CA HIS A 32 8.05 5.36 -0.95
C HIS A 32 6.69 4.83 -1.42
N VAL A 33 5.69 5.69 -1.62
CA VAL A 33 4.38 5.31 -2.16
C VAL A 33 4.53 4.72 -3.56
N ARG A 34 5.36 5.31 -4.43
CA ARG A 34 5.70 4.71 -5.73
C ARG A 34 6.23 3.29 -5.57
N HIS A 35 7.19 3.08 -4.66
CA HIS A 35 7.76 1.76 -4.41
C HIS A 35 6.68 0.76 -3.96
N GLU A 36 5.85 1.13 -2.99
CA GLU A 36 4.77 0.28 -2.48
C GLU A 36 3.73 -0.05 -3.57
N LEU A 37 3.36 0.91 -4.42
CA LEU A 37 2.45 0.67 -5.56
C LEU A 37 3.06 -0.27 -6.62
N ILE A 38 4.37 -0.16 -6.88
CA ILE A 38 5.08 -1.09 -7.77
C ILE A 38 5.07 -2.50 -7.15
N THR A 39 5.32 -2.62 -5.85
CA THR A 39 5.29 -3.90 -5.13
C THR A 39 3.89 -4.50 -5.19
N LEU A 40 2.85 -3.72 -4.88
CA LEU A 40 1.45 -4.17 -4.94
C LEU A 40 1.06 -4.68 -6.33
N ALA A 41 1.48 -4.00 -7.41
CA ALA A 41 1.19 -4.44 -8.77
C ALA A 41 1.94 -5.73 -9.15
N ARG A 42 3.12 -5.97 -8.58
CA ARG A 42 3.92 -7.18 -8.85
C ARG A 42 3.49 -8.38 -8.04
N GLU A 43 2.93 -8.15 -6.86
CA GLU A 43 2.41 -9.21 -6.02
C GLU A 43 1.08 -9.73 -6.55
N ARG A 44 0.89 -11.05 -6.45
CA ARG A 44 -0.36 -11.70 -6.80
C ARG A 44 -1.45 -11.26 -5.82
N ALA A 45 -2.52 -10.68 -6.33
CA ALA A 45 -3.70 -10.33 -5.55
C ALA A 45 -4.86 -11.28 -5.89
N PRO A 46 -5.80 -11.54 -4.95
CA PRO A 46 -6.96 -12.38 -5.24
C PRO A 46 -7.79 -11.93 -6.44
N ILE A 47 -7.86 -10.61 -6.69
CA ILE A 47 -8.55 -10.02 -7.85
C ILE A 47 -7.94 -10.44 -9.19
N ASP A 48 -6.67 -10.85 -9.22
CA ASP A 48 -6.01 -11.28 -10.45
C ASP A 48 -6.67 -12.54 -11.03
N ASN A 49 -7.29 -13.38 -10.21
CA ASN A 49 -8.05 -14.53 -10.71
C ASN A 49 -9.26 -14.07 -11.55
N VAL A 50 -9.87 -12.93 -11.22
CA VAL A 50 -10.97 -12.34 -12.00
C VAL A 50 -10.44 -11.75 -13.30
N VAL A 51 -9.29 -11.07 -13.25
CA VAL A 51 -8.62 -10.50 -14.43
C VAL A 51 -8.24 -11.62 -15.41
N GLU A 52 -7.67 -12.72 -14.92
CA GLU A 52 -7.33 -13.88 -15.74
C GLU A 52 -8.55 -14.56 -16.34
N LEU A 53 -9.59 -14.79 -15.52
CA LEU A 53 -10.83 -15.38 -16.01
C LEU A 53 -11.43 -14.54 -17.14
N ALA A 54 -11.39 -13.20 -17.02
CA ALA A 54 -11.92 -12.31 -18.05
C ALA A 54 -11.05 -12.21 -19.32
N ALA A 55 -9.81 -12.74 -19.29
CA ALA A 55 -8.94 -12.86 -20.45
C ALA A 55 -9.17 -14.15 -21.24
N GLU A 56 -9.98 -15.09 -20.73
CA GLU A 56 -10.31 -16.32 -21.44
C GLU A 56 -11.19 -16.05 -22.68
N PRO A 57 -11.02 -16.79 -23.80
CA PRO A 57 -11.71 -16.51 -25.06
C PRO A 57 -13.24 -16.49 -25.00
N ASP A 58 -13.82 -17.32 -24.13
CA ASP A 58 -15.26 -17.48 -23.98
C ASP A 58 -15.84 -16.63 -22.82
N ALA A 59 -14.99 -15.90 -22.10
CA ALA A 59 -15.40 -15.10 -20.97
C ALA A 59 -15.96 -13.74 -21.38
N ARG A 60 -16.76 -13.15 -20.49
CA ARG A 60 -17.19 -11.76 -20.64
C ARG A 60 -15.99 -10.84 -20.41
N PRO A 61 -15.66 -9.94 -21.35
CA PRO A 61 -14.54 -9.02 -21.15
C PRO A 61 -14.83 -8.04 -20.02
N LEU A 62 -13.76 -7.62 -19.33
CA LEU A 62 -13.84 -6.54 -18.34
C LEU A 62 -14.34 -5.24 -18.99
N PRO A 63 -15.05 -4.38 -18.24
CA PRO A 63 -15.30 -3.03 -18.68
C PRO A 63 -13.96 -2.30 -18.91
N ARG A 64 -13.98 -1.23 -19.71
CA ARG A 64 -12.81 -0.37 -19.79
C ARG A 64 -12.56 0.27 -18.42
N PRO A 65 -11.30 0.35 -17.96
CA PRO A 65 -10.98 1.00 -16.71
C PRO A 65 -11.39 2.48 -16.75
N GLU A 66 -12.04 2.94 -15.68
CA GLU A 66 -12.38 4.35 -15.51
C GLU A 66 -11.19 5.10 -14.94
N VAL A 67 -10.43 5.77 -15.82
CA VAL A 67 -9.32 6.65 -15.44
C VAL A 67 -9.87 8.06 -15.25
N ASP A 68 -10.19 8.40 -14.01
CA ASP A 68 -10.68 9.72 -13.62
C ASP A 68 -9.54 10.76 -13.53
N HIS A 69 -9.90 12.00 -13.20
CA HIS A 69 -8.92 13.10 -13.10
C HIS A 69 -7.84 12.81 -12.06
N ASP A 70 -8.23 12.27 -10.92
CA ASP A 70 -7.32 12.01 -9.80
C ASP A 70 -6.36 10.86 -10.12
N ALA A 71 -6.81 9.83 -10.85
CA ALA A 71 -5.95 8.78 -11.38
C ALA A 71 -4.85 9.33 -12.32
N ALA A 72 -5.19 10.30 -13.18
CA ALA A 72 -4.21 10.95 -14.06
C ALA A 72 -3.17 11.78 -13.27
N ILE A 73 -3.59 12.47 -12.21
CA ILE A 73 -2.68 13.17 -11.30
C ILE A 73 -1.79 12.15 -10.57
N LEU A 74 -2.36 11.06 -10.07
CA LEU A 74 -1.64 10.01 -9.34
C LEU A 74 -0.52 9.39 -10.18
N ARG A 75 -0.82 9.00 -11.42
CA ARG A 75 0.18 8.44 -12.34
C ARG A 75 1.36 9.38 -12.54
N SER A 76 1.08 10.67 -12.72
CA SER A 76 2.13 11.67 -12.97
C SER A 76 2.90 12.03 -11.68
N ALA A 77 2.21 12.13 -10.54
CA ALA A 77 2.80 12.46 -9.24
C ALA A 77 3.78 11.40 -8.75
N TYR A 78 3.47 10.12 -8.96
CA TYR A 78 4.34 9.00 -8.55
C TYR A 78 5.21 8.45 -9.69
N ALA A 79 5.10 8.99 -10.91
CA ALA A 79 5.85 8.55 -12.09
C ALA A 79 5.81 7.02 -12.26
N LEU A 80 4.61 6.43 -12.21
CA LEU A 80 4.43 4.98 -12.27
C LEU A 80 4.85 4.42 -13.64
N PRO A 81 5.58 3.29 -13.69
CA PRO A 81 5.83 2.57 -14.94
C PRO A 81 4.53 2.15 -15.63
N ASP A 82 4.54 2.03 -16.96
CA ASP A 82 3.34 1.73 -17.75
C ASP A 82 2.79 0.33 -17.44
N ASP A 83 3.65 -0.67 -17.26
CA ASP A 83 3.25 -2.04 -16.88
C ASP A 83 2.55 -2.08 -15.51
N VAL A 84 3.07 -1.31 -14.54
CA VAL A 84 2.49 -1.17 -13.21
C VAL A 84 1.13 -0.46 -13.29
N TRP A 85 1.05 0.59 -14.09
CA TRP A 85 -0.19 1.33 -14.32
C TRP A 85 -1.28 0.46 -14.96
N ASP A 86 -0.91 -0.33 -15.97
CA ASP A 86 -1.82 -1.22 -16.68
C ASP A 86 -2.40 -2.29 -15.75
N VAL A 87 -1.58 -2.88 -14.87
CA VAL A 87 -2.05 -3.84 -13.85
C VAL A 87 -3.05 -3.18 -12.91
N LEU A 88 -2.74 -2.00 -12.37
CA LEU A 88 -3.66 -1.28 -11.46
C LEU A 88 -4.99 -0.94 -12.16
N CYS A 89 -4.93 -0.54 -13.43
CA CYS A 89 -6.13 -0.28 -14.24
C CYS A 89 -6.96 -1.55 -14.46
N LEU A 90 -6.34 -2.67 -14.80
CA LEU A 90 -7.03 -3.95 -14.99
C LEU A 90 -7.72 -4.42 -13.71
N ARG A 91 -7.03 -4.29 -12.57
CA ARG A 91 -7.59 -4.63 -11.26
C ARG A 91 -8.77 -3.72 -10.90
N ALA A 92 -8.66 -2.42 -11.12
CA ALA A 92 -9.77 -1.48 -10.92
C ALA A 92 -10.97 -1.78 -11.84
N ALA A 93 -10.71 -2.14 -13.10
CA ALA A 93 -11.77 -2.57 -14.01
C ALA A 93 -12.48 -3.85 -13.54
N ALA A 94 -11.74 -4.78 -12.94
CA ALA A 94 -12.28 -6.02 -12.39
C ALA A 94 -13.13 -5.80 -11.13
N THR A 95 -12.83 -4.76 -10.34
CA THR A 95 -13.64 -4.36 -9.18
C THR A 95 -14.81 -3.45 -9.56
N GLY A 96 -14.77 -2.83 -10.73
CA GLY A 96 -15.79 -1.91 -11.22
C GLY A 96 -15.75 -0.53 -10.56
N VAL A 97 -14.62 -0.16 -9.96
CA VAL A 97 -14.40 1.17 -9.37
C VAL A 97 -13.44 2.01 -10.21
N PRO A 98 -13.46 3.35 -10.08
CA PRO A 98 -12.44 4.21 -10.66
C PRO A 98 -11.02 3.83 -10.22
N VAL A 99 -10.04 4.10 -11.08
CA VAL A 99 -8.63 3.73 -10.81
C VAL A 99 -8.08 4.46 -9.58
N SER A 100 -8.46 5.71 -9.36
CA SER A 100 -8.08 6.50 -8.18
C SER A 100 -8.56 5.84 -6.88
N ASP A 101 -9.84 5.48 -6.82
CA ASP A 101 -10.49 4.83 -5.69
C ASP A 101 -9.84 3.47 -5.40
N TYR A 102 -9.60 2.67 -6.44
CA TYR A 102 -8.91 1.39 -6.29
C TYR A 102 -7.52 1.57 -5.67
N VAL A 103 -6.72 2.53 -6.16
CA VAL A 103 -5.38 2.79 -5.62
C VAL A 103 -5.45 3.32 -4.19
N HIS A 104 -6.41 4.19 -3.87
CA HIS A 104 -6.62 4.68 -2.51
C HIS A 104 -6.97 3.53 -1.55
N ASP A 105 -7.89 2.66 -1.95
CA ASP A 105 -8.29 1.49 -1.14
C ASP A 105 -7.11 0.54 -0.89
N GLU A 106 -6.25 0.31 -1.89
CA GLU A 106 -5.04 -0.50 -1.72
C GLU A 106 -4.04 0.17 -0.78
N LEU A 107 -3.86 1.49 -0.83
CA LEU A 107 -3.00 2.22 0.13
C LEU A 107 -3.57 2.18 1.55
N ILE A 108 -4.89 2.29 1.71
CA ILE A 108 -5.57 2.11 3.00
C ILE A 108 -5.36 0.67 3.49
N ALA A 109 -5.57 -0.33 2.64
CA ALA A 109 -5.37 -1.73 2.98
C ALA A 109 -3.91 -2.02 3.37
N LEU A 110 -2.94 -1.43 2.66
CA LEU A 110 -1.53 -1.50 2.99
C LEU A 110 -1.25 -0.99 4.41
N SER A 111 -1.83 0.16 4.79
CA SER A 111 -1.66 0.71 6.15
C SER A 111 -2.25 -0.17 7.25
N ARG A 112 -3.23 -1.01 6.91
CA ARG A 112 -3.83 -1.98 7.85
C ARG A 112 -3.03 -3.29 7.93
N ARG A 113 -2.17 -3.58 6.95
CA ARG A 113 -1.28 -4.75 6.94
C ARG A 113 0.03 -4.42 7.66
N THR A 114 -0.06 -4.06 8.94
CA THR A 114 1.11 -3.86 9.79
C THR A 114 1.99 -5.11 9.72
N THR A 115 3.30 -4.98 9.56
CA THR A 115 4.27 -6.09 9.61
C THR A 115 4.82 -6.29 11.03
N ILE A 116 5.54 -7.39 11.29
CA ILE A 116 6.26 -7.53 12.57
C ILE A 116 7.28 -6.40 12.70
N ASP A 117 8.01 -6.09 11.63
CA ASP A 117 8.99 -5.00 11.62
C ASP A 117 8.34 -3.64 11.94
N ASP A 118 7.12 -3.40 11.44
CA ASP A 118 6.37 -2.18 11.77
C ASP A 118 6.08 -2.09 13.27
N VAL A 119 5.69 -3.20 13.91
CA VAL A 119 5.46 -3.28 15.37
C VAL A 119 6.76 -3.05 16.13
N MET A 120 7.84 -3.75 15.76
CA MET A 120 9.14 -3.61 16.42
C MET A 120 9.64 -2.15 16.39
N TRP A 121 9.44 -1.47 15.26
CA TRP A 121 9.76 -0.05 15.14
C TRP A 121 8.86 0.87 15.96
N GLU A 122 7.57 0.59 16.09
CA GLU A 122 6.70 1.41 16.96
C GLU A 122 7.17 1.35 18.43
N PHE A 123 7.52 0.16 18.93
CA PHE A 123 8.10 0.03 20.27
C PHE A 123 9.47 0.71 20.38
N GLY A 124 10.29 0.66 19.33
CA GLY A 124 11.57 1.37 19.27
C GLY A 124 11.41 2.89 19.33
N GLU A 125 10.43 3.45 18.62
CA GLU A 125 10.11 4.88 18.64
C GLU A 125 9.62 5.33 20.02
N VAL A 126 8.80 4.51 20.69
CA VAL A 126 8.31 4.78 22.05
C VAL A 126 9.45 4.78 23.07
N GLN A 127 10.37 3.81 23.01
CA GLN A 127 11.54 3.79 23.90
C GLN A 127 12.53 4.92 23.60
N ALA A 128 12.69 5.31 22.34
CA ALA A 128 13.53 6.46 21.98
C ALA A 128 12.94 7.78 22.49
N ALA A 129 11.61 7.91 22.50
CA ALA A 129 10.91 9.09 23.03
C ALA A 129 10.91 9.13 24.57
N ASP A 130 10.82 7.97 25.22
CA ASP A 130 10.94 7.82 26.67
C ASP A 130 11.94 6.71 27.03
N PRO A 131 13.23 7.07 27.21
CA PRO A 131 14.28 6.10 27.55
C PRO A 131 14.12 5.45 28.93
N SER A 132 13.16 5.91 29.76
CA SER A 132 12.87 5.27 31.05
C SER A 132 12.07 3.98 30.91
N LEU A 133 11.46 3.75 29.73
CA LEU A 133 10.78 2.51 29.41
C LEU A 133 11.81 1.40 29.14
N ASP A 134 11.75 0.32 29.92
CA ASP A 134 12.55 -0.89 29.70
C ASP A 134 11.72 -1.89 28.87
N ILE A 135 11.78 -1.74 27.55
CA ILE A 135 11.00 -2.57 26.61
C ILE A 135 11.83 -3.80 26.23
N ASP A 136 11.32 -4.98 26.58
CA ASP A 136 11.88 -6.26 26.13
C ASP A 136 11.44 -6.55 24.68
N PHE A 137 12.29 -6.19 23.72
CA PHE A 137 12.03 -6.43 22.29
C PHE A 137 11.92 -7.92 21.92
N ASP A 138 12.60 -8.82 22.64
CA ASP A 138 12.47 -10.25 22.38
C ASP A 138 11.09 -10.76 22.80
N ALA A 139 10.55 -10.24 23.92
CA ALA A 139 9.20 -10.52 24.34
C ALA A 139 8.15 -9.93 23.37
N VAL A 140 8.36 -8.68 22.90
CA VAL A 140 7.49 -8.07 21.88
C VAL A 140 7.49 -8.87 20.59
N LEU A 141 8.66 -9.30 20.11
CA LEU A 141 8.78 -10.10 18.90
C LEU A 141 8.04 -11.43 19.02
N LYS A 142 8.19 -12.13 20.16
CA LYS A 142 7.45 -13.37 20.44
C LYS A 142 5.94 -13.13 20.48
N ALA A 143 5.48 -12.10 21.18
CA ALA A 143 4.07 -11.76 21.23
C ALA A 143 3.50 -11.44 19.83
N ALA A 144 4.25 -10.72 19.00
CA ALA A 144 3.87 -10.39 17.64
C ALA A 144 3.81 -11.61 16.71
N ARG A 145 4.73 -12.57 16.84
CA ARG A 145 4.71 -13.84 16.11
C ARG A 145 3.53 -14.71 16.53
N TYR A 146 3.33 -14.88 17.84
CA TYR A 146 2.19 -15.61 18.39
C TYR A 146 0.84 -15.06 17.92
N ALA A 147 0.63 -13.75 18.01
CA ALA A 147 -0.61 -13.10 17.57
C ALA A 147 -0.91 -13.29 16.08
N ARG A 148 0.11 -13.59 15.28
CA ARG A 148 0.01 -13.85 13.83
C ARG A 148 0.02 -15.33 13.46
N GLY A 149 0.15 -16.23 14.45
CA GLY A 149 0.25 -17.68 14.21
C GLY A 149 1.52 -18.08 13.46
N LEU A 150 2.63 -17.36 13.68
CA LEU A 150 3.94 -17.65 13.07
C LEU A 150 4.89 -18.43 13.99
N ASP A 151 4.41 -18.82 15.18
CA ASP A 151 5.12 -19.63 16.18
C ASP A 151 4.64 -21.09 16.18
#